data_AF-A0A537RYD4-F1
#
_entry.id   AF-A0A537RYD4-F1
#
_cell.length_a   1.000
_cell.length_b   1.000
_cell.length_c   1.000
_cell.angle_alpha   90.00
_cell.angle_beta   90.00
_cell.angle_gamma   90.00
#
_symmetry.space_group_name_H-M   'P 1'
#
loop_
_entity.id
_entity.type
_entity.pdbx_description
1 polymer ?
#
loop_
_entity_poly.entity_id
_entity_poly.type
_entity_poly.pdbx_seq_one_letter_code
_entity_poly.pdbx_strand_id
1 'polypeptide(L)'
;MAGRTTRMSVTFSRPFSLVDVDGIQPAGTYRVQTVEVTLDNLSFLAYRRVSTTIELPGVGAGSGRRQVVTIDPLELDAALKRDGSGKVEGSRQITNEVV
;
A
#
# COMPACT_ATOMS: atom_id res chain seq x y z
N MET A 1 2.98 17.83 -13.97
CA MET A 1 1.72 17.19 -13.56
C MET A 1 1.78 16.98 -12.05
N ALA A 2 0.74 17.28 -11.26
CA ALA A 2 0.83 17.14 -9.80
C ALA A 2 0.40 15.74 -9.34
N GLY A 3 1.33 14.95 -8.79
CA GLY A 3 1.07 13.67 -8.15
C GLY A 3 1.14 13.81 -6.63
N ARG A 4 0.20 13.21 -5.92
CA ARG A 4 0.22 13.07 -4.47
C ARG A 4 0.50 11.63 -4.11
N THR A 5 1.62 11.38 -3.45
CA THR A 5 1.92 10.05 -2.92
C THR A 5 1.66 10.06 -1.42
N THR A 6 0.72 9.23 -0.98
CA THR A 6 0.40 9.01 0.43
C THR A 6 1.07 7.72 0.90
N ARG A 7 1.87 7.81 1.96
CA ARG A 7 2.46 6.64 2.64
C ARG A 7 1.71 6.34 3.93
N MET A 8 1.42 5.06 4.18
CA MET A 8 0.80 4.57 5.40
C MET A 8 1.48 3.28 5.86
N SER A 9 1.51 3.03 7.17
CA SER A 9 2.02 1.77 7.73
C SER A 9 0.83 0.93 8.20
N VAL A 10 0.85 -0.35 7.86
CA VAL A 10 -0.21 -1.30 8.16
C VAL A 10 0.42 -2.46 8.92
N THR A 11 -0.09 -2.75 10.11
CA THR A 11 0.38 -3.85 10.93
C THR A 11 -0.60 -5.01 10.86
N PHE A 12 -0.12 -6.17 10.40
CA PHE A 12 -0.85 -7.43 10.40
C PHE A 12 -0.43 -8.26 11.61
N SER A 13 -1.40 -8.76 12.37
CA SER A 13 -1.15 -9.60 13.56
C SER A 13 -1.01 -11.08 13.23
N ARG A 14 -1.46 -11.48 12.05
CA ARG A 14 -1.45 -12.86 11.54
C ARG A 14 -0.83 -12.91 10.15
N PRO A 15 -0.32 -14.08 9.74
CA PRO A 15 0.09 -14.29 8.37
C PRO A 15 -1.09 -14.07 7.42
N PHE A 16 -0.84 -13.36 6.32
CA PHE A 16 -1.85 -13.05 5.30
C PHE A 16 -1.32 -13.39 3.91
N SER A 17 -2.23 -13.51 2.95
CA SER A 17 -1.87 -13.67 1.53
C SER A 17 -2.64 -12.61 0.74
N LEU A 18 -2.03 -12.13 -0.33
CA LEU A 18 -2.66 -11.21 -1.28
C LEU A 18 -2.60 -11.87 -2.66
N VAL A 19 -3.62 -11.68 -3.49
CA VAL A 19 -3.64 -12.28 -4.83
C VAL A 19 -2.47 -11.79 -5.69
N ASP A 20 -2.10 -10.52 -5.53
CA ASP A 20 -0.96 -9.91 -6.22
C ASP A 20 0.41 -10.32 -5.65
N VAL A 21 0.45 -11.01 -4.51
CA VAL A 21 1.70 -11.39 -3.82
C VAL A 21 1.80 -12.91 -3.76
N ASP A 22 2.82 -13.45 -4.40
CA ASP A 22 3.13 -14.87 -4.30
C ASP A 22 3.51 -15.25 -2.86
N GLY A 23 2.77 -16.21 -2.30
CA GLY A 23 3.02 -16.80 -0.99
C GLY A 23 2.33 -16.11 0.19
N ILE A 24 2.52 -16.71 1.36
CA ILE A 24 1.98 -16.19 2.62
C ILE A 24 3.00 -15.23 3.23
N GLN A 25 2.58 -14.00 3.44
CA GLN A 25 3.34 -12.98 4.12
C GLN A 25 3.17 -13.13 5.64
N PRO A 26 4.25 -13.05 6.43
CA PRO A 26 4.19 -13.20 7.89
C PRO A 26 3.44 -12.03 8.54
N ALA A 27 3.00 -12.21 9.78
CA ALA A 27 2.54 -11.09 10.59
C ALA A 27 3.69 -10.06 10.76
N GLY A 28 3.37 -8.76 10.64
CA GLY A 28 4.38 -7.71 10.71
C GLY A 28 3.84 -6.35 10.29
N THR A 29 4.72 -5.34 10.36
CA THR A 29 4.40 -3.99 9.89
C THR A 29 4.89 -3.81 8.45
N TYR A 30 3.97 -3.43 7.58
CA TYR A 30 4.18 -3.24 6.15
C TYR A 30 3.93 -1.80 5.78
N ARG A 31 4.67 -1.28 4.80
CA ARG A 31 4.45 0.08 4.29
C ARG A 31 3.62 0.01 3.04
N VAL A 32 2.50 0.72 3.01
CA VAL A 32 1.66 0.85 1.83
C VAL A 32 1.79 2.27 1.31
N GLN A 33 2.06 2.40 0.02
CA GLN A 33 2.06 3.66 -0.70
C GLN A 33 0.82 3.71 -1.59
N THR A 34 0.23 4.88 -1.69
CA THR A 34 -0.88 5.15 -2.59
C THR A 34 -0.51 6.35 -3.41
N VAL A 35 -0.53 6.19 -4.73
CA VAL A 35 -0.29 7.27 -5.67
C VAL A 35 -1.64 7.78 -6.17
N GLU A 36 -1.90 9.05 -5.95
CA GLU A 36 -3.06 9.79 -6.45
C GLU A 36 -2.55 10.83 -7.43
N VAL A 37 -3.23 11.00 -8.57
CA VAL A 37 -2.88 12.05 -9.54
C VAL A 37 -4.03 13.04 -9.59
N THR A 38 -3.70 14.33 -9.55
CA THR A 38 -4.65 15.40 -9.77
C THR A 38 -4.96 15.43 -11.26
N LEU A 39 -6.23 15.24 -11.63
CA LEU A 39 -6.66 15.51 -12.99
C LEU A 39 -6.90 17.02 -13.14
N ASP A 40 -5.88 17.73 -13.63
CA ASP A 40 -5.93 19.16 -13.94
C ASP A 40 -6.89 19.51 -15.11
N ASN A 41 -7.53 18.50 -15.72
CA ASN A 41 -8.40 18.65 -16.90
C ASN A 41 -9.91 18.73 -16.57
N LEU A 42 -10.26 18.99 -15.31
CA LEU A 42 -11.64 19.24 -14.88
C LEU A 42 -11.69 20.56 -14.11
N SER A 43 -12.78 21.30 -14.22
CA SER A 43 -13.02 22.56 -13.47
C SER A 43 -13.06 22.39 -11.94
N PHE A 44 -12.69 21.21 -11.43
CA PHE A 44 -12.64 20.81 -10.04
C PHE A 44 -11.38 19.97 -9.77
N LEU A 45 -10.78 20.12 -8.59
CA LEU A 45 -9.73 19.23 -8.11
C LEU A 45 -10.29 17.81 -7.93
N ALA A 46 -10.14 16.96 -8.95
CA ALA A 46 -10.45 15.54 -8.87
C ALA A 46 -9.15 14.75 -8.65
N TYR A 47 -9.07 14.07 -7.51
CA TYR A 47 -7.99 13.12 -7.24
C TYR A 47 -8.43 11.73 -7.71
N ARG A 48 -7.69 11.13 -8.64
CA ARG A 48 -7.89 9.72 -8.98
C ARG A 48 -6.76 8.92 -8.36
N ARG A 49 -7.13 7.91 -7.56
CA ARG A 49 -6.18 6.89 -7.10
C ARG A 49 -5.69 6.11 -8.31
N VAL A 50 -4.38 6.15 -8.56
CA VAL A 50 -3.76 5.54 -9.75
C VAL A 50 -3.11 4.20 -9.40
N SER A 51 -2.55 4.07 -8.20
CA SER A 51 -1.94 2.81 -7.77
C SER A 51 -1.85 2.72 -6.25
N THR A 52 -1.95 1.50 -5.70
CA THR A 52 -1.62 1.18 -4.31
C THR A 52 -0.51 0.12 -4.32
N THR A 53 0.61 0.41 -3.68
CA THR A 53 1.76 -0.50 -3.61
C THR A 53 2.07 -0.84 -2.16
N ILE A 54 2.47 -2.06 -1.89
CA ILE A 54 2.94 -2.52 -0.57
C ILE A 54 4.41 -2.89 -0.65
N GLU A 55 5.21 -2.36 0.28
CA GLU A 55 6.57 -2.82 0.57
C GLU A 55 6.49 -4.01 1.51
N LEU A 56 6.85 -5.17 0.98
CA LEU A 56 7.03 -6.40 1.73
C LEU A 56 8.52 -6.51 2.11
N PRO A 57 8.85 -6.91 3.35
CA PRO A 57 10.19 -7.43 3.63
C PRO A 57 10.39 -8.67 2.75
N GLY A 58 11.62 -8.90 2.27
CA GLY A 58 11.88 -10.07 1.42
C GLY A 58 11.70 -11.35 2.23
N VAL A 59 10.50 -11.93 2.20
CA VAL A 59 10.17 -13.17 2.90
C VAL A 59 10.28 -14.32 1.91
N GLY A 60 11.50 -14.79 1.72
CA GLY A 60 11.83 -15.87 0.79
C GLY A 60 13.29 -16.26 0.95
N ALA A 61 13.60 -17.53 0.68
CA ALA A 61 14.85 -18.23 1.04
C ALA A 61 16.16 -17.71 0.41
N GLY A 62 16.21 -16.47 -0.10
CA GLY A 62 17.44 -15.97 -0.74
C GLY A 62 17.51 -14.48 -1.06
N SER A 63 16.63 -13.61 -0.55
CA SER A 63 16.78 -12.17 -0.84
C SER A 63 16.26 -11.29 0.29
N GLY A 64 17.19 -10.69 1.05
CA GLY A 64 16.91 -9.57 1.93
C GLY A 64 16.55 -8.26 1.21
N ARG A 65 16.04 -8.33 -0.03
CA ARG A 65 15.54 -7.19 -0.79
C ARG A 65 14.07 -6.97 -0.44
N ARG A 66 13.73 -5.73 -0.05
CA ARG A 66 12.33 -5.31 0.04
C ARG A 66 11.72 -5.39 -1.34
N GLN A 67 10.55 -6.01 -1.45
CA GLN A 67 9.80 -6.09 -2.70
C GLN A 67 8.66 -5.10 -2.62
N VAL A 68 8.52 -4.27 -3.66
CA VAL A 68 7.37 -3.39 -3.83
C VAL A 68 6.43 -4.09 -4.79
N VAL A 69 5.23 -4.41 -4.33
CA VAL A 69 4.19 -5.06 -5.13
C VAL A 69 3.00 -4.12 -5.26
N THR A 70 2.46 -3.99 -6.46
CA THR A 70 1.20 -3.26 -6.66
C THR A 70 0.06 -4.18 -6.28
N ILE A 71 -0.82 -3.72 -5.40
CA ILE A 71 -1.92 -4.50 -4.85
C ILE A 71 -3.23 -3.74 -4.98
N ASP A 72 -4.34 -4.46 -5.04
CA ASP A 72 -5.64 -3.82 -4.95
C ASP A 72 -5.93 -3.31 -3.52
N PRO A 73 -6.36 -2.05 -3.34
CA PRO A 73 -6.71 -1.53 -2.01
C PRO A 73 -7.90 -2.26 -1.37
N LEU A 74 -8.82 -2.85 -2.14
CA LEU A 74 -9.91 -3.68 -1.60
C LEU A 74 -9.37 -5.01 -1.07
N GLU A 75 -8.40 -5.61 -1.77
CA GLU A 75 -7.76 -6.85 -1.32
C GLU A 75 -6.99 -6.63 -0.01
N LEU A 76 -6.28 -5.51 0.10
CA LEU A 76 -5.63 -5.10 1.35
C LEU A 76 -6.64 -4.97 2.50
N ASP A 77 -7.77 -4.31 2.26
CA ASP A 77 -8.84 -4.14 3.26
C ASP A 77 -9.47 -5.48 3.66
N ALA A 78 -9.68 -6.37 2.70
CA ALA A 78 -10.15 -7.73 2.94
C ALA A 78 -9.15 -8.55 3.78
N ALA A 79 -7.86 -8.45 3.48
CA ALA A 79 -6.80 -9.09 4.26
C ALA A 79 -6.76 -8.55 5.70
N LEU A 80 -6.93 -7.24 5.89
CA LEU A 80 -7.00 -6.63 7.23
C LEU A 80 -8.25 -7.05 8.00
N LYS A 81 -9.40 -7.15 7.33
CA LYS A 81 -10.64 -7.68 7.93
C LYS A 81 -10.49 -9.13 8.36
N ARG A 82 -9.78 -9.96 7.58
CA ARG A 82 -9.45 -11.35 7.94
C ARG A 82 -8.49 -11.41 9.14
N ASP A 83 -7.54 -10.49 9.22
CA ASP A 83 -6.62 -10.38 10.36
C ASP A 83 -7.38 -10.06 11.67
N GLY A 84 -8.43 -9.24 11.59
CA GLY A 84 -9.29 -8.87 12.71
C GLY A 84 -8.66 -7.89 13.71
N SER A 85 -7.33 -7.75 13.67
CA SER A 85 -6.52 -6.84 14.50
C SER A 85 -5.69 -5.86 13.66
N GLY A 86 -5.90 -5.86 12.34
CA GLY A 86 -5.12 -5.09 11.37
C GLY A 86 -5.18 -3.61 11.67
N LYS A 87 -4.10 -3.05 12.23
CA LYS A 87 -4.05 -1.64 12.62
C LYS A 87 -3.35 -0.84 11.52
N VAL A 88 -4.09 0.08 10.90
CA VAL A 88 -3.52 1.05 9.97
C VAL A 88 -2.95 2.21 10.79
N GLU A 89 -1.66 2.14 11.11
CA GLU A 89 -0.92 3.24 11.74
C GLU A 89 -0.38 4.16 10.65
N GLY A 90 -1.31 4.93 10.08
CA GLY A 90 -1.00 5.93 9.07
C GLY A 90 -0.71 7.28 9.69
N SER A 91 0.55 7.56 10.03
CA SER A 91 1.03 8.94 9.95
C SER A 91 0.99 9.33 8.47
N ARG A 92 -0.11 9.98 8.07
CA ARG A 92 -0.39 10.37 6.67
C ARG A 92 0.67 11.38 6.24
N GLN A 93 1.83 10.91 5.80
CA GLN A 93 2.83 11.75 5.17
C GLN A 93 2.39 11.97 3.72
N ILE A 94 1.96 13.19 3.47
CA ILE A 94 1.53 13.65 2.18
C ILE A 94 2.76 14.26 1.52
N THR A 95 3.36 13.54 0.57
CA THR A 95 4.39 14.15 -0.27
C THR A 95 3.72 14.54 -1.57
N ASN A 96 3.64 15.86 -1.81
CA ASN A 96 3.28 16.38 -3.13
C ASN A 96 4.55 16.32 -3.98
N GLU A 97 4.56 15.46 -5.00
CA GLU A 97 5.66 15.36 -5.95
C GLU A 97 5.17 15.94 -7.28
N VAL A 98 5.85 17.00 -7.73
CA VAL A 98 5.59 17.58 -9.05
C VAL A 98 6.34 16.72 -10.06
N VAL A 99 5.58 15.95 -10.86
CA VAL A 99 6.11 15.14 -11.96
C VAL A 99 6.42 16.02 -13.16
#